data_AF-A0A165S127-F1
#
_entry.id   AF-A0A165S127-F1
#
_cell.length_a   1.000
_cell.length_b   1.000
_cell.length_c   1.000
_cell.angle_alpha   90.00
_cell.angle_beta   90.00
_cell.angle_gamma   90.00
#
_symmetry.space_group_name_H-M   'P 1'
#
loop_
_entity.id
_entity.type
_entity.pdbx_description
1 polymer ?
#
loop_
_entity_poly.entity_id
_entity_poly.type
_entity_poly.pdbx_seq_one_letter_code
_entity_poly.pdbx_strand_id
1 'polypeptide(L)'
;MVGIDDGKVSWTSAILGDLQIELRHVDFIESGDHFDLKLTGEELHNCWMFVKLDEQHLHCDEGVRPLLDWKLVVGAGETLMDPQPLLQQKGLVALALEDSSGNSDITKYDVNARSEFRLLDSRHTLALRYQDESADGEKTRESWLGSYQYDQFFTDQWFVTGNGFYETDEFRELDERYSVGMGMGYQFLETVYFDLLGKGTVNYVNEDFATGESRSRPAFLWNLDFAWRIDGGGVEMFHRHALLQSFEEGTDYEVNTITGFKYPISGQLSSVVQLEYNYDNLPAEQAIEKVDRKWSVGVNYAF
;
A
#
# COMPACT_ATOMS: atom_id res chain seq x y z
N MET A 1 1.13 -16.50 -15.95
CA MET A 1 0.19 -16.85 -17.04
C MET A 1 -0.81 -17.85 -16.48
N VAL A 2 -2.11 -17.60 -16.67
CA VAL A 2 -3.19 -18.52 -16.30
C VAL A 2 -3.84 -19.02 -17.59
N GLY A 3 -4.07 -20.32 -17.71
CA GLY A 3 -4.68 -20.93 -18.88
C GLY A 3 -5.53 -22.13 -18.49
N ILE A 4 -6.55 -22.43 -19.29
CA ILE A 4 -7.39 -23.61 -19.12
C ILE A 4 -7.14 -24.51 -20.33
N ASP A 5 -6.65 -25.72 -20.09
CA ASP A 5 -6.37 -26.71 -21.13
C ASP A 5 -6.58 -28.12 -20.58
N ASP A 6 -7.05 -29.05 -21.42
CA ASP A 6 -7.28 -30.46 -21.08
C ASP A 6 -8.04 -30.69 -19.74
N GLY A 7 -9.04 -29.83 -19.45
CA GLY A 7 -9.85 -29.93 -18.23
C GLY A 7 -9.12 -29.49 -16.96
N LYS A 8 -8.02 -28.74 -17.07
CA LYS A 8 -7.23 -28.23 -15.96
C LYS A 8 -7.02 -26.73 -16.08
N VAL A 9 -7.06 -26.04 -14.95
CA VAL A 9 -6.51 -24.70 -14.79
C VAL A 9 -5.02 -24.85 -14.54
N SER A 10 -4.21 -24.29 -15.42
CA SER A 10 -2.77 -24.14 -15.27
C SER A 10 -2.44 -22.69 -14.94
N TRP A 11 -1.56 -22.48 -13.98
CA TRP A 11 -1.14 -21.16 -13.57
C TRP A 11 0.32 -21.19 -13.15
N THR A 12 1.12 -20.34 -13.77
CA THR A 12 2.51 -20.11 -13.37
C THR A 12 2.56 -18.97 -12.36
N SER A 13 2.98 -19.30 -11.14
CA SER A 13 3.27 -18.37 -10.05
C SER A 13 4.77 -18.15 -9.92
N ALA A 14 5.19 -16.91 -9.66
CA ALA A 14 6.58 -16.62 -9.29
C ALA A 14 6.99 -17.26 -7.95
N ILE A 15 6.03 -17.45 -7.03
CA ILE A 15 6.27 -17.93 -5.66
C ILE A 15 6.05 -19.43 -5.54
N LEU A 16 4.98 -19.94 -6.17
CA LEU A 16 4.55 -21.33 -6.02
C LEU A 16 4.94 -22.22 -7.21
N GLY A 17 5.58 -21.65 -8.24
CA GLY A 17 5.89 -22.35 -9.48
C GLY A 17 4.64 -22.66 -10.30
N ASP A 18 4.73 -23.71 -11.11
CA ASP A 18 3.61 -24.15 -11.95
C ASP A 18 2.60 -24.96 -11.14
N LEU A 19 1.37 -24.47 -11.09
CA LEU A 19 0.26 -25.12 -10.42
C LEU A 19 -0.79 -25.58 -11.44
N GLN A 20 -1.32 -26.78 -11.23
CA GLN A 20 -2.36 -27.38 -12.05
C GLN A 20 -3.49 -27.88 -11.17
N ILE A 21 -4.71 -27.39 -11.40
CA ILE A 21 -5.92 -27.79 -10.67
C ILE A 21 -6.94 -28.31 -11.69
N GLU A 22 -7.48 -29.51 -11.47
CA GLU A 22 -8.54 -30.04 -12.33
C GLU A 22 -9.84 -29.24 -12.18
N LEU A 23 -10.52 -28.92 -13.28
CA LEU A 23 -11.73 -28.08 -13.30
C LEU A 23 -12.85 -28.63 -12.41
N ARG A 24 -12.97 -29.95 -12.26
CA ARG A 24 -13.95 -30.57 -11.34
C ARG A 24 -13.77 -30.18 -9.86
N HIS A 25 -12.59 -29.69 -9.48
CA HIS A 25 -12.29 -29.18 -8.14
C HIS A 25 -12.45 -27.66 -8.06
N VAL A 26 -12.85 -27.01 -9.14
CA VAL A 26 -13.01 -25.56 -9.24
C VAL A 26 -14.50 -25.26 -9.33
N ASP A 27 -15.03 -24.62 -8.29
CA ASP A 27 -16.45 -24.28 -8.22
C ASP A 27 -16.82 -23.17 -9.22
N PHE A 28 -15.93 -22.18 -9.38
CA PHE A 28 -16.13 -21.01 -10.23
C PHE A 28 -14.80 -20.36 -10.61
N ILE A 29 -14.71 -19.84 -11.85
CA ILE A 29 -13.63 -18.97 -12.33
C ILE A 29 -14.27 -17.78 -13.00
N GLU A 30 -13.74 -16.59 -12.75
CA GLU A 30 -14.14 -15.35 -13.43
C GLU A 30 -12.90 -14.50 -13.75
N SER A 31 -12.93 -13.78 -14.87
CA SER A 31 -11.91 -12.78 -15.16
C SER A 31 -12.07 -11.58 -14.24
N GLY A 32 -10.98 -11.14 -13.60
CA GLY A 32 -11.01 -9.98 -12.71
C GLY A 32 -11.32 -8.65 -13.42
N ASP A 33 -11.01 -8.58 -14.72
CA ASP A 33 -11.24 -7.41 -15.57
C ASP A 33 -12.27 -7.72 -16.67
N HIS A 34 -12.86 -6.67 -17.22
CA HIS A 34 -13.78 -6.71 -18.35
C HIS A 34 -13.07 -6.23 -19.61
N PHE A 35 -13.43 -6.80 -20.75
CA PHE A 35 -12.72 -6.61 -22.01
C PHE A 35 -13.70 -6.27 -23.14
N ASP A 36 -13.32 -5.34 -24.00
CA ASP A 36 -13.99 -5.15 -25.28
C ASP A 36 -13.39 -6.12 -26.30
N LEU A 37 -14.24 -6.92 -26.93
CA LEU A 37 -13.83 -7.97 -27.85
C LEU A 37 -14.26 -7.61 -29.27
N LYS A 38 -13.27 -7.44 -30.16
CA LYS A 38 -13.52 -7.23 -31.58
C LYS A 38 -13.45 -8.54 -32.34
N LEU A 39 -14.59 -8.96 -32.87
CA LEU A 39 -14.73 -10.17 -33.68
C LEU A 39 -14.93 -9.79 -35.15
N THR A 40 -14.92 -10.81 -36.02
CA THR A 40 -15.17 -10.57 -37.46
C THR A 40 -16.64 -10.20 -37.67
N GLY A 41 -16.92 -8.90 -37.82
CA GLY A 41 -18.25 -8.38 -38.12
C GLY A 41 -19.10 -7.98 -36.91
N GLU A 42 -18.55 -8.08 -35.70
CA GLU A 42 -19.21 -7.63 -34.47
C GLU A 42 -18.17 -7.13 -33.46
N GLU A 43 -18.58 -6.18 -32.64
CA GLU A 43 -17.83 -5.74 -31.47
C GLU A 43 -18.71 -6.06 -30.25
N LEU A 44 -18.11 -6.67 -29.24
CA LEU A 44 -18.74 -6.95 -27.96
C LEU A 44 -18.10 -6.07 -26.91
N HIS A 45 -18.91 -5.56 -25.99
CA HIS A 45 -18.45 -4.59 -25.01
C HIS A 45 -18.58 -5.13 -23.61
N ASN A 46 -17.67 -4.66 -22.74
CA ASN A 46 -17.72 -4.92 -21.31
C ASN A 46 -17.80 -6.42 -20.99
N CYS A 47 -17.01 -7.24 -21.69
CA CYS A 47 -17.10 -8.68 -21.60
C CYS A 47 -16.26 -9.29 -20.49
N TRP A 48 -16.79 -10.24 -19.73
CA TRP A 48 -16.01 -11.06 -18.79
C TRP A 48 -16.26 -12.55 -19.02
N MET A 49 -15.21 -13.33 -18.76
CA MET A 49 -15.28 -14.78 -18.92
C MET A 49 -15.62 -15.41 -17.58
N PHE A 50 -16.53 -16.38 -17.58
CA PHE A 50 -16.77 -17.20 -16.41
C PHE A 50 -16.86 -18.68 -16.76
N VAL A 51 -16.41 -19.53 -15.85
CA VAL A 51 -16.47 -20.99 -15.98
C VAL A 51 -17.35 -21.55 -14.88
N LYS A 52 -18.35 -22.35 -15.27
CA LYS A 52 -19.26 -23.03 -14.35
C LYS A 52 -19.60 -24.41 -14.89
N LEU A 53 -19.48 -25.45 -14.05
CA LEU A 53 -19.81 -26.83 -14.42
C LEU A 53 -19.13 -27.28 -15.73
N ASP A 54 -17.84 -26.98 -15.89
CA ASP A 54 -17.03 -27.25 -17.09
C ASP A 54 -17.44 -26.49 -18.37
N GLU A 55 -18.44 -25.60 -18.29
CA GLU A 55 -18.84 -24.73 -19.40
C GLU A 55 -18.19 -23.35 -19.27
N GLN A 56 -17.54 -22.92 -20.36
CA GLN A 56 -16.95 -21.59 -20.46
C GLN A 56 -17.93 -20.65 -21.16
N HIS A 57 -18.25 -19.54 -20.51
CA HIS A 57 -19.13 -18.52 -21.02
C HIS A 57 -18.43 -17.18 -21.07
N LEU A 58 -18.85 -16.38 -22.04
CA LEU A 58 -18.48 -14.99 -22.20
C LEU A 58 -19.74 -14.17 -21.99
N HIS A 59 -19.79 -13.38 -20.93
CA HIS A 59 -20.87 -12.43 -20.69
C HIS A 59 -20.44 -11.07 -21.22
N CYS A 60 -21.25 -10.45 -22.09
CA CYS A 60 -21.05 -9.09 -22.60
C CYS A 60 -22.35 -8.29 -22.47
N ASP A 61 -22.32 -6.99 -22.72
CA ASP A 61 -23.53 -6.15 -22.77
C ASP A 61 -24.51 -6.61 -23.86
N GLU A 62 -23.97 -7.16 -24.96
CA GLU A 62 -24.75 -7.74 -26.07
C GLU A 62 -25.33 -9.13 -25.76
N GLY A 63 -25.00 -9.71 -24.60
CA GLY A 63 -25.53 -10.96 -24.09
C GLY A 63 -24.47 -12.00 -23.73
N VAL A 64 -24.95 -13.17 -23.29
CA VAL A 64 -24.10 -14.31 -22.88
C VAL A 64 -23.88 -15.26 -24.04
N ARG A 65 -22.62 -15.65 -24.28
CA ARG A 65 -22.23 -16.57 -25.34
C ARG A 65 -21.39 -17.73 -24.78
N PRO A 66 -21.71 -19.00 -25.08
CA PRO A 66 -20.83 -20.10 -24.75
C PRO A 66 -19.59 -20.07 -25.65
N LEU A 67 -18.40 -20.17 -25.06
CA LEU A 67 -17.13 -20.18 -25.81
C LEU A 67 -16.91 -21.48 -26.59
N LEU A 68 -17.62 -22.56 -26.24
CA LEU A 68 -17.63 -23.82 -26.97
C LEU A 68 -18.11 -23.67 -28.44
N ASP A 69 -18.86 -22.60 -28.75
CA ASP A 69 -19.32 -22.32 -30.12
C ASP A 69 -18.23 -21.72 -31.02
N TRP A 70 -17.09 -21.31 -30.45
CA TRP A 70 -16.00 -20.67 -31.18
C TRP A 70 -15.16 -21.75 -31.89
N LYS A 71 -15.52 -22.04 -33.14
CA LYS A 71 -14.89 -23.11 -33.93
C LYS A 71 -13.42 -22.86 -34.29
N LEU A 72 -12.97 -21.61 -34.32
CA LEU A 72 -11.61 -21.25 -34.71
C LEU A 72 -11.23 -19.85 -34.20
N VAL A 73 -10.21 -19.77 -33.35
CA VAL A 73 -9.52 -18.52 -33.01
C VAL A 73 -8.29 -18.42 -33.92
N VAL A 74 -8.35 -17.54 -34.93
CA VAL A 74 -7.25 -17.33 -35.90
C VAL A 74 -6.14 -16.43 -35.37
N GLY A 75 -6.40 -15.67 -34.32
CA GLY A 75 -5.45 -14.82 -33.62
C GLY A 75 -6.13 -14.13 -32.46
N ALA A 76 -5.42 -14.01 -31.35
CA ALA A 76 -5.80 -13.22 -30.19
C ALA A 76 -4.64 -12.25 -29.92
N GLY A 77 -4.95 -10.97 -29.76
CA GLY A 77 -3.97 -9.94 -29.49
C GLY A 77 -4.62 -8.80 -28.74
N GLU A 78 -3.88 -8.22 -27.80
CA GLU A 78 -4.32 -7.03 -27.08
C GLU A 78 -4.24 -5.84 -28.04
N THR A 79 -5.39 -5.23 -28.32
CA THR A 79 -5.39 -3.87 -28.85
C THR A 79 -5.55 -2.97 -27.64
N LEU A 80 -4.47 -2.34 -27.17
CA LEU A 80 -4.53 -1.35 -26.09
C LEU A 80 -5.45 -0.22 -26.57
N MET A 81 -6.74 -0.29 -26.23
CA MET A 81 -7.76 0.62 -26.73
C MET A 81 -7.64 2.03 -26.12
N ASP A 82 -7.00 2.14 -24.95
CA ASP A 82 -6.44 3.39 -24.47
C ASP A 82 -4.98 3.15 -24.06
N PRO A 83 -4.02 3.97 -24.52
CA PRO A 83 -2.69 3.97 -23.92
C PRO A 83 -2.87 4.28 -22.44
N GLN A 84 -2.31 3.44 -21.56
CA GLN A 84 -2.29 3.75 -20.13
C GLN A 84 -1.79 5.19 -19.97
N PRO A 85 -2.49 6.02 -19.18
CA PRO A 85 -2.12 7.42 -19.06
C PRO A 85 -0.67 7.49 -18.61
N LEU A 86 0.14 8.24 -19.37
CA LEU A 86 1.58 8.37 -19.13
C LEU A 86 1.87 8.76 -17.68
N LEU A 87 0.99 9.56 -17.08
CA LEU A 87 1.01 9.92 -15.68
C LEU A 87 -0.22 9.35 -14.97
N GLN A 88 0.01 8.48 -13.99
CA GLN A 88 -1.02 8.07 -13.02
C GLN A 88 -0.75 8.80 -11.71
N GLN A 89 -1.76 9.47 -11.17
CA GLN A 89 -1.69 10.13 -9.88
C GLN A 89 -2.71 9.50 -8.94
N LYS A 90 -2.28 9.23 -7.70
CA LYS A 90 -3.16 8.78 -6.62
C LYS A 90 -2.85 9.60 -5.37
N GLY A 91 -3.82 10.34 -4.88
CA GLY A 91 -3.74 11.10 -3.65
C GLY A 91 -4.61 10.52 -2.55
N LEU A 92 -4.19 10.74 -1.31
CA LEU A 92 -4.96 10.45 -0.11
C LEU A 92 -4.74 11.57 0.90
N VAL A 93 -5.82 12.15 1.41
CA VAL A 93 -5.78 13.01 2.60
C VAL A 93 -6.64 12.35 3.68
N ALA A 94 -6.04 12.10 4.83
CA ALA A 94 -6.68 11.53 6.01
C ALA A 94 -6.71 12.56 7.14
N LEU A 95 -7.86 12.68 7.78
CA LEU A 95 -8.08 13.54 8.95
C LEU A 95 -8.63 12.69 10.09
N ALA A 96 -7.98 12.75 11.26
CA ALA A 96 -8.49 12.17 12.50
C ALA A 96 -8.51 13.25 13.60
N LEU A 97 -9.61 13.27 14.35
CA LEU A 97 -9.87 14.24 15.42
C LEU A 97 -10.28 13.48 16.67
N GLU A 98 -9.73 13.88 17.82
CA GLU A 98 -10.13 13.36 19.13
C GLU A 98 -10.42 14.54 20.06
N ASP A 99 -11.55 14.46 20.76
CA ASP A 99 -11.93 15.43 21.78
C ASP A 99 -12.50 14.67 22.99
N SER A 100 -11.89 14.87 24.14
CA SER A 100 -12.21 14.18 25.40
C SER A 100 -12.28 15.22 26.52
N SER A 101 -13.30 15.13 27.37
CA SER A 101 -13.48 16.01 28.54
C SER A 101 -13.77 15.20 29.81
N GLY A 102 -13.40 15.74 30.96
CA GLY A 102 -13.65 15.10 32.25
C GLY A 102 -12.70 15.57 33.36
N ASN A 103 -11.83 14.67 33.82
CA ASN A 103 -10.79 15.02 34.80
C ASN A 103 -9.62 15.76 34.15
N SER A 104 -9.41 15.54 32.86
CA SER A 104 -8.51 16.28 31.99
C SER A 104 -9.17 16.46 30.63
N ASP A 105 -8.95 17.60 30.01
CA ASP A 105 -9.43 17.93 28.67
C ASP A 105 -8.34 17.61 27.64
N ILE A 106 -8.63 16.75 26.66
CA ILE A 106 -7.66 16.33 25.63
C ILE A 106 -8.25 16.64 24.27
N THR A 107 -7.47 17.34 23.44
CA THR A 107 -7.79 17.61 22.04
C THR A 107 -6.64 17.15 21.15
N LYS A 108 -6.94 16.36 20.11
CA LYS A 108 -5.94 15.87 19.15
C LYS A 108 -6.38 16.13 17.71
N TYR A 109 -5.43 16.57 16.89
CA TYR A 109 -5.54 16.72 15.45
C TYR A 109 -4.46 15.88 14.77
N ASP A 110 -4.84 15.02 13.82
CA ASP A 110 -3.91 14.24 13.01
C ASP A 110 -4.28 14.39 11.53
N VAL A 111 -3.37 14.98 10.77
CA VAL A 111 -3.52 15.22 9.34
C VAL A 111 -2.44 14.45 8.60
N ASN A 112 -2.86 13.56 7.70
CA ASN A 112 -1.93 12.81 6.85
C ASN A 112 -2.28 13.08 5.39
N ALA A 113 -1.28 13.44 4.59
CA ALA A 113 -1.41 13.56 3.15
C ALA A 113 -0.38 12.64 2.49
N ARG A 114 -0.80 11.83 1.53
CA ARG A 114 0.07 10.99 0.71
C ARG A 114 -0.30 11.17 -0.74
N SER A 115 0.69 11.38 -1.60
CA SER A 115 0.51 11.50 -3.04
C SER A 115 1.51 10.59 -3.74
N GLU A 116 1.03 9.84 -4.72
CA GLU A 116 1.82 8.96 -5.56
C GLU A 116 1.67 9.41 -7.01
N PHE A 117 2.80 9.53 -7.70
CA PHE A 117 2.88 9.86 -9.11
C PHE A 117 3.66 8.75 -9.81
N ARG A 118 3.02 8.03 -10.72
CA ARG A 118 3.66 7.00 -11.55
C ARG A 118 3.78 7.51 -12.97
N LEU A 119 5.02 7.54 -13.48
CA LEU A 119 5.38 7.94 -14.83
C LEU A 119 6.20 6.80 -15.44
N LEU A 120 5.58 6.01 -16.33
CA LEU A 120 6.19 4.80 -16.89
C LEU A 120 6.69 3.88 -15.76
N ASP A 121 7.99 3.57 -15.75
CA ASP A 121 8.68 2.74 -14.78
C ASP A 121 9.17 3.50 -13.55
N SER A 122 8.75 4.76 -13.36
CA SER A 122 9.11 5.59 -12.22
C SER A 122 7.90 5.82 -11.32
N ARG A 123 8.09 5.70 -10.00
CA ARG A 123 7.08 6.04 -8.99
C ARG A 123 7.67 7.00 -7.96
N HIS A 124 7.02 8.14 -7.81
CA HIS A 124 7.32 9.14 -6.78
C HIS A 124 6.25 9.07 -5.71
N THR A 125 6.63 8.93 -4.45
CA THR A 125 5.72 8.99 -3.31
C THR A 125 6.13 10.15 -2.41
N LEU A 126 5.18 11.05 -2.16
CA LEU A 126 5.30 12.13 -1.18
C LEU A 126 4.34 11.83 -0.03
N ALA A 127 4.80 11.95 1.21
CA ALA A 127 3.91 11.90 2.36
C ALA A 127 4.24 12.99 3.37
N LEU A 128 3.20 13.59 3.93
CA LEU A 128 3.26 14.63 4.95
C LEU A 128 2.32 14.23 6.08
N ARG A 129 2.79 14.37 7.32
CA ARG A 129 2.00 14.17 8.53
C ARG A 129 2.18 15.37 9.45
N TYR A 130 1.08 15.84 10.00
CA TYR A 130 1.04 16.85 11.05
C TYR A 130 0.20 16.33 12.21
N GLN A 131 0.75 16.43 13.43
CA GLN A 131 0.06 16.06 14.65
C GLN A 131 0.13 17.19 15.65
N ASP A 132 -1.02 17.49 16.26
CA ASP A 132 -1.16 18.48 17.32
C ASP A 132 -1.97 17.85 18.46
N GLU A 133 -1.42 17.85 19.67
CA GLU A 133 -2.09 17.36 20.87
C GLU A 133 -2.01 18.40 21.98
N SER A 134 -3.13 18.63 22.64
CA SER A 134 -3.23 19.50 23.81
C SER A 134 -3.92 18.76 24.95
N ALA A 135 -3.40 18.92 26.16
CA ALA A 135 -3.99 18.44 27.41
C ALA A 135 -4.18 19.61 28.37
N ASP A 136 -5.39 19.79 28.91
CA ASP A 136 -5.76 20.84 29.84
C ASP A 136 -5.42 22.27 29.34
N GLY A 137 -5.48 22.46 28.02
CA GLY A 137 -5.16 23.72 27.34
C GLY A 137 -3.66 23.96 27.10
N GLU A 138 -2.79 23.06 27.55
CA GLU A 138 -1.36 23.09 27.27
C GLU A 138 -1.02 22.12 26.13
N LYS A 139 -0.22 22.59 25.17
CA LYS A 139 0.26 21.76 24.07
C LYS A 139 1.20 20.69 24.63
N THR A 140 0.96 19.44 24.27
CA THR A 140 1.74 18.27 24.70
C THR A 140 2.38 17.54 23.53
N ARG A 141 1.96 17.83 22.29
CA ARG A 141 2.63 17.35 21.09
C ARG A 141 2.45 18.32 19.94
N GLU A 142 3.53 18.56 19.21
CA GLU A 142 3.53 19.16 17.89
C GLU A 142 4.59 18.47 17.06
N SER A 143 4.15 17.76 16.02
CA SER A 143 5.04 16.98 15.17
C SER A 143 4.73 17.19 13.70
N TRP A 144 5.82 17.34 12.94
CA TRP A 144 5.80 17.40 11.48
C TRP A 144 6.67 16.28 10.94
N LEU A 145 6.16 15.50 10.00
CA LEU A 145 6.93 14.50 9.27
C LEU A 145 6.70 14.69 7.77
N GLY A 146 7.77 14.92 7.04
CA GLY A 146 7.78 14.93 5.58
C GLY A 146 8.65 13.82 5.04
N SER A 147 8.18 13.12 4.01
CA SER A 147 8.94 12.07 3.35
C SER A 147 8.77 12.08 1.85
N TYR A 148 9.82 11.65 1.18
CA TYR A 148 9.88 11.47 -0.26
C TYR A 148 10.53 10.13 -0.59
N GLN A 149 9.93 9.40 -1.50
CA GLN A 149 10.45 8.15 -2.02
C GLN A 149 10.40 8.16 -3.54
N TYR A 150 11.44 7.61 -4.15
CA TYR A 150 11.56 7.40 -5.58
C TYR A 150 11.84 5.93 -5.85
N ASP A 151 10.99 5.27 -6.63
CA ASP A 151 11.17 3.90 -7.07
C ASP A 151 11.34 3.87 -8.60
N GLN A 152 12.40 3.23 -9.08
CA GLN A 152 12.65 2.98 -10.49
C GLN A 152 12.56 1.48 -10.77
N PHE A 153 11.48 1.08 -11.44
CA PHE A 153 11.24 -0.28 -11.87
C PHE A 153 12.14 -0.62 -13.06
N PHE A 154 12.69 -1.84 -13.04
CA PHE A 154 13.45 -2.40 -14.15
C PHE A 154 12.83 -3.72 -14.65
N THR A 155 11.92 -4.27 -13.88
CA THR A 155 10.95 -5.31 -14.26
C THR A 155 9.63 -5.00 -13.53
N ASP A 156 8.56 -5.71 -13.84
CA ASP A 156 7.28 -5.57 -13.13
C ASP A 156 7.39 -5.87 -11.62
N GLN A 157 8.44 -6.58 -11.20
CA GLN A 157 8.60 -7.02 -9.81
C GLN A 157 9.71 -6.28 -9.08
N TRP A 158 10.86 -6.11 -9.72
CA TRP A 158 12.04 -5.55 -9.07
C TRP A 158 12.24 -4.07 -9.42
N PHE A 159 12.61 -3.29 -8.40
CA PHE A 159 12.89 -1.87 -8.54
C PHE A 159 14.01 -1.42 -7.59
N VAL A 160 14.73 -0.38 -7.99
CA VAL A 160 15.67 0.35 -7.12
C VAL A 160 14.88 1.45 -6.44
N THR A 161 15.16 1.72 -5.17
CA THR A 161 14.46 2.75 -4.40
C THR A 161 15.43 3.67 -3.69
N GLY A 162 15.08 4.96 -3.63
CA GLY A 162 15.71 5.96 -2.79
C GLY A 162 14.65 6.62 -1.92
N ASN A 163 14.93 6.79 -0.62
CA ASN A 163 14.00 7.35 0.34
C ASN A 163 14.67 8.44 1.18
N GLY A 164 13.89 9.42 1.59
CA GLY A 164 14.30 10.41 2.58
C GLY A 164 13.12 10.89 3.41
N PHE A 165 13.38 11.19 4.68
CA PHE A 165 12.39 11.82 5.54
C PHE A 165 13.04 12.88 6.43
N TYR A 166 12.20 13.78 6.92
CA TYR A 166 12.50 14.82 7.88
C TYR A 166 11.35 14.88 8.89
N GLU A 167 11.68 14.82 10.17
CA GLU A 167 10.75 14.79 11.28
C GLU A 167 11.18 15.79 12.36
N THR A 168 10.21 16.48 12.95
CA THR A 168 10.39 17.29 14.15
C THR A 168 9.32 16.88 15.16
N ASP A 169 9.65 16.78 16.44
CA ASP A 169 8.68 16.53 17.52
C ASP A 169 9.10 17.29 18.78
N GLU A 170 8.53 18.50 18.96
CA GLU A 170 8.96 19.47 19.97
C GLU A 170 8.83 18.95 21.42
N PHE A 171 8.03 17.90 21.64
CA PHE A 171 7.71 17.40 22.99
C PHE A 171 8.32 16.03 23.30
N ARG A 172 9.00 15.38 22.35
CA ARG A 172 9.70 14.10 22.55
C ARG A 172 11.20 14.24 22.76
N GLU A 173 11.67 15.45 23.10
CA GLU A 173 13.10 15.81 23.19
C GLU A 173 13.88 15.53 21.91
N LEU A 174 13.18 15.44 20.77
CA LEU A 174 13.72 15.24 19.45
C LEU A 174 13.50 16.53 18.66
N ASP A 175 14.52 17.37 18.60
CA ASP A 175 14.44 18.63 17.85
C ASP A 175 14.27 18.34 16.36
N GLU A 176 15.13 17.46 15.84
CA GLU A 176 15.16 17.12 14.42
C GLU A 176 15.62 15.68 14.20
N ARG A 177 14.95 15.00 13.27
CA ARG A 177 15.40 13.71 12.75
C ARG A 177 15.29 13.70 11.24
N TYR A 178 16.35 13.29 10.58
CA TYR A 178 16.29 13.03 9.14
C TYR A 178 16.98 11.72 8.78
N SER A 179 16.53 11.16 7.67
CA SER A 179 17.15 9.97 7.09
C SER A 179 17.21 10.11 5.59
N VAL A 180 18.27 9.59 5.01
CA VAL A 180 18.39 9.40 3.57
C VAL A 180 18.96 8.02 3.29
N GLY A 181 18.38 7.32 2.35
CA GLY A 181 18.81 5.97 2.03
C GLY A 181 18.48 5.54 0.61
N MET A 182 19.07 4.41 0.25
CA MET A 182 18.83 3.76 -1.02
C MET A 182 18.87 2.24 -0.87
N GLY A 183 18.25 1.55 -1.80
CA GLY A 183 18.24 0.10 -1.82
C GLY A 183 17.37 -0.45 -2.93
N MET A 184 16.69 -1.55 -2.64
CA MET A 184 15.88 -2.26 -3.62
C MET A 184 14.58 -2.72 -3.00
N GLY A 185 13.59 -2.93 -3.85
CA GLY A 185 12.35 -3.54 -3.45
C GLY A 185 11.87 -4.58 -4.45
N TYR A 186 10.89 -5.34 -3.99
CA TYR A 186 10.29 -6.42 -4.72
C TYR A 186 8.77 -6.39 -4.53
N GLN A 187 8.04 -6.34 -5.64
CA GLN A 187 6.60 -6.46 -5.71
C GLN A 187 6.24 -7.95 -5.77
N PHE A 188 5.81 -8.51 -4.64
CA PHE A 188 5.45 -9.91 -4.52
C PHE A 188 4.09 -10.20 -5.15
N LEU A 189 3.12 -9.29 -4.95
CA LEU A 189 1.76 -9.39 -5.48
C LEU A 189 1.29 -8.00 -5.92
N GLU A 190 0.82 -7.86 -7.16
CA GLU A 190 0.12 -6.66 -7.64
C GLU A 190 -1.08 -7.16 -8.44
N THR A 191 -2.25 -7.12 -7.82
CA THR A 191 -3.52 -7.60 -8.41
C THR A 191 -4.65 -6.67 -8.00
N VAL A 192 -5.85 -6.90 -8.56
CA VAL A 192 -7.06 -6.17 -8.18
C VAL A 192 -7.44 -6.38 -6.70
N TYR A 193 -7.14 -7.55 -6.11
CA TYR A 193 -7.49 -7.86 -4.72
C TYR A 193 -6.33 -7.73 -3.73
N PHE A 194 -5.10 -7.95 -4.15
CA PHE A 194 -3.93 -7.99 -3.27
C PHE A 194 -2.79 -7.13 -3.79
N ASP A 195 -2.18 -6.40 -2.87
CA ASP A 195 -0.92 -5.69 -3.05
C ASP A 195 0.03 -6.14 -1.94
N LEU A 196 1.22 -6.63 -2.30
CA LEU A 196 2.26 -7.00 -1.35
C LEU A 196 3.62 -6.61 -1.92
N LEU A 197 4.31 -5.78 -1.15
CA LEU A 197 5.51 -5.09 -1.57
C LEU A 197 6.49 -5.06 -0.39
N GLY A 198 7.75 -5.41 -0.63
CA GLY A 198 8.83 -5.27 0.35
C GLY A 198 9.96 -4.38 -0.17
N LYS A 199 10.59 -3.60 0.73
CA LYS A 199 11.75 -2.75 0.42
C LYS A 199 12.80 -2.92 1.50
N GLY A 200 14.05 -3.04 1.08
CA GLY A 200 15.21 -2.97 1.98
C GLY A 200 16.12 -1.83 1.54
N THR A 201 16.36 -0.86 2.43
CA THR A 201 17.25 0.28 2.17
C THR A 201 18.32 0.42 3.24
N VAL A 202 19.52 0.82 2.82
CA VAL A 202 20.57 1.26 3.74
C VAL A 202 20.44 2.77 3.85
N ASN A 203 20.26 3.24 5.07
CA ASN A 203 20.02 4.63 5.41
C ASN A 203 21.13 5.18 6.26
N TYR A 204 21.36 6.48 6.14
CA TYR A 204 22.05 7.28 7.13
C TYR A 204 21.00 8.07 7.89
N VAL A 205 20.93 7.86 9.20
CA VAL A 205 19.97 8.50 10.10
C VAL A 205 20.72 9.45 11.00
N ASN A 206 20.20 10.68 11.12
CA ASN A 206 20.69 11.69 12.05
C ASN A 206 19.55 12.13 12.95
N GLU A 207 19.82 12.22 14.24
CA GLU A 207 18.90 12.63 15.29
C GLU A 207 19.61 13.68 16.13
N ASP A 208 19.01 14.87 16.20
CA ASP A 208 19.44 15.95 17.07
C ASP A 208 18.41 16.08 18.20
N PHE A 209 18.89 15.92 19.44
CA PHE A 209 18.04 15.92 20.63
C PHE A 209 18.02 17.30 21.28
N ALA A 210 16.91 17.63 21.94
CA ALA A 210 16.71 18.89 22.67
C ALA A 210 17.76 19.12 23.79
N THR A 211 18.38 18.04 24.28
CA THR A 211 19.49 18.07 25.24
C THR A 211 20.80 18.62 24.65
N GLY A 212 20.88 18.76 23.32
CA GLY A 212 22.06 19.16 22.57
C GLY A 212 22.97 18.00 22.16
N GLU A 213 22.59 16.76 22.49
CA GLU A 213 23.25 15.56 21.96
C GLU A 213 22.83 15.31 20.51
N SER A 214 23.76 14.82 19.68
CA SER A 214 23.46 14.40 18.31
C SER A 214 23.92 12.97 18.11
N ARG A 215 23.13 12.20 17.39
CA ARG A 215 23.39 10.80 17.08
C ARG A 215 23.25 10.60 15.59
N SER A 216 24.31 10.11 14.96
CA SER A 216 24.29 9.78 13.54
C SER A 216 24.80 8.38 13.32
N ARG A 217 24.08 7.61 12.52
CA ARG A 217 24.32 6.18 12.37
C ARG A 217 23.87 5.66 11.02
N PRO A 218 24.61 4.71 10.42
CA PRO A 218 24.08 3.90 9.34
C PRO A 218 23.09 2.88 9.91
N ALA A 219 21.98 2.67 9.20
CA ALA A 219 20.93 1.74 9.59
C ALA A 219 20.36 0.99 8.38
N PHE A 220 19.87 -0.22 8.60
CA PHE A 220 19.06 -0.95 7.65
C PHE A 220 17.59 -0.68 7.92
N LEU A 221 16.85 -0.26 6.89
CA LEU A 221 15.40 -0.07 6.94
C LEU A 221 14.72 -1.15 6.08
N TRP A 222 13.85 -1.92 6.71
CA TRP A 222 12.99 -2.89 6.06
C TRP A 222 11.54 -2.40 6.10
N ASN A 223 10.94 -2.20 4.93
CA ASN A 223 9.52 -1.87 4.79
C ASN A 223 8.76 -3.03 4.17
N LEU A 224 7.55 -3.25 4.67
CA LEU A 224 6.55 -4.10 4.02
C LEU A 224 5.25 -3.33 3.93
N ASP A 225 4.67 -3.31 2.74
CA ASP A 225 3.35 -2.77 2.46
C ASP A 225 2.46 -3.92 1.98
N PHE A 226 1.37 -4.17 2.70
CA PHE A 226 0.35 -5.15 2.36
C PHE A 226 -1.02 -4.48 2.30
N ALA A 227 -1.78 -4.75 1.26
CA ALA A 227 -3.19 -4.39 1.14
C ALA A 227 -4.00 -5.54 0.57
N TRP A 228 -5.14 -5.80 1.19
CA TRP A 228 -6.14 -6.75 0.73
C TRP A 228 -7.48 -6.03 0.53
N ARG A 229 -7.89 -5.91 -0.72
CA ARG A 229 -9.18 -5.41 -1.16
C ARG A 229 -10.15 -6.60 -1.12
N ILE A 230 -11.04 -6.58 -0.13
CA ILE A 230 -11.90 -7.72 0.22
C ILE A 230 -12.98 -7.94 -0.84
N ASP A 231 -13.45 -6.86 -1.46
CA ASP A 231 -14.48 -6.86 -2.49
C ASP A 231 -14.18 -5.81 -3.57
N GLY A 232 -14.97 -5.84 -4.65
CA GLY A 232 -15.00 -4.76 -5.65
C GLY A 232 -15.67 -3.48 -5.15
N GLY A 233 -16.23 -3.50 -3.93
CA GLY A 233 -16.93 -2.37 -3.30
C GLY A 233 -15.99 -1.32 -2.72
N GLY A 234 -14.69 -1.64 -2.58
CA GLY A 234 -13.65 -0.72 -2.10
C GLY A 234 -13.26 -0.93 -0.63
N VAL A 235 -13.74 -2.01 0.00
CA VAL A 235 -13.34 -2.39 1.35
C VAL A 235 -11.92 -2.93 1.32
N GLU A 236 -11.04 -2.39 2.17
CA GLU A 236 -9.61 -2.73 2.15
C GLU A 236 -9.07 -2.88 3.58
N MET A 237 -8.44 -4.01 3.85
CA MET A 237 -7.55 -4.18 4.99
C MET A 237 -6.12 -3.87 4.54
N PHE A 238 -5.38 -3.09 5.32
CA PHE A 238 -3.98 -2.83 5.04
C PHE A 238 -3.10 -3.04 6.27
N HIS A 239 -1.86 -3.42 6.02
CA HIS A 239 -0.81 -3.50 7.01
C HIS A 239 0.46 -2.93 6.42
N ARG A 240 1.08 -1.99 7.11
CA ARG A 240 2.38 -1.44 6.78
C ARG A 240 3.29 -1.59 7.97
N HIS A 241 4.52 -2.02 7.76
CA HIS A 241 5.52 -1.96 8.81
C HIS A 241 6.86 -1.44 8.29
N ALA A 242 7.61 -0.86 9.22
CA ALA A 242 8.97 -0.39 9.04
C ALA A 242 9.80 -0.91 10.22
N LEU A 243 10.87 -1.65 9.93
CA LEU A 243 11.89 -2.06 10.90
C LEU A 243 13.18 -1.33 10.57
N LEU A 244 13.62 -0.45 11.45
CA LEU A 244 14.92 0.21 11.37
C LEU A 244 15.89 -0.49 12.32
N GLN A 245 17.04 -0.91 11.83
CA GLN A 245 18.08 -1.58 12.61
C GLN A 245 19.40 -0.83 12.43
N SER A 246 19.92 -0.24 13.51
CA SER A 246 21.25 0.39 13.51
C SER A 246 22.35 -0.66 13.31
N PHE A 247 23.40 -0.29 12.56
CA PHE A 247 24.60 -1.11 12.40
C PHE A 247 25.66 -0.88 13.49
N GLU A 248 25.48 0.11 14.37
CA GLU A 248 26.43 0.43 15.45
C GLU A 248 26.27 -0.47 16.69
N GLU A 249 27.33 -0.58 17.51
CA GLU A 249 27.34 -1.40 18.72
C GLU A 249 26.29 -0.90 19.75
N GLY A 250 25.46 -1.80 20.29
CA GLY A 250 24.32 -1.47 21.17
C GLY A 250 22.93 -1.72 20.57
N THR A 251 22.86 -2.13 19.30
CA THR A 251 21.67 -2.64 18.57
C THR A 251 20.40 -1.82 18.79
N ASP A 252 20.46 -0.52 18.57
CA ASP A 252 19.26 0.32 18.45
C ASP A 252 18.39 -0.20 17.29
N TYR A 253 17.12 -0.47 17.57
CA TYR A 253 16.13 -0.82 16.55
C TYR A 253 14.76 -0.27 16.90
N GLU A 254 14.06 0.11 15.83
CA GLU A 254 12.71 0.65 15.88
C GLU A 254 11.79 -0.19 15.01
N VAL A 255 10.59 -0.46 15.51
CA VAL A 255 9.52 -1.14 14.76
C VAL A 255 8.30 -0.27 14.78
N ASN A 256 7.91 0.23 13.61
CA ASN A 256 6.68 0.99 13.42
C ASN A 256 5.73 0.17 12.57
N THR A 257 4.51 -0.05 13.06
CA THR A 257 3.49 -0.79 12.32
C THR A 257 2.19 -0.01 12.30
N ILE A 258 1.51 -0.03 11.16
CA ILE A 258 0.18 0.55 10.98
C ILE A 258 -0.70 -0.53 10.38
N THR A 259 -1.70 -0.96 11.12
CA THR A 259 -2.71 -1.89 10.63
C THR A 259 -4.04 -1.16 10.59
N GLY A 260 -4.74 -1.23 9.47
CA GLY A 260 -6.02 -0.54 9.37
C GLY A 260 -7.01 -1.20 8.45
N PHE A 261 -8.23 -0.70 8.56
CA PHE A 261 -9.38 -1.10 7.79
C PHE A 261 -10.02 0.14 7.20
N LYS A 262 -10.18 0.14 5.87
CA LYS A 262 -10.79 1.21 5.09
C LYS A 262 -12.16 0.75 4.61
N TYR A 263 -13.17 1.58 4.89
CA TYR A 263 -14.54 1.36 4.45
C TYR A 263 -14.99 2.50 3.54
N PRO A 264 -15.40 2.23 2.29
CA PRO A 264 -15.85 3.25 1.36
C PRO A 264 -17.19 3.83 1.80
N ILE A 265 -17.31 5.17 1.81
CA ILE A 265 -18.54 5.87 2.18
C ILE A 265 -19.29 6.32 0.92
N SER A 266 -18.61 7.12 0.08
CA SER A 266 -19.20 7.66 -1.15
C SER A 266 -18.12 8.24 -2.05
N GLY A 267 -18.08 7.80 -3.31
CA GLY A 267 -17.12 8.28 -4.30
C GLY A 267 -15.67 8.21 -3.78
N GLN A 268 -15.06 9.36 -3.62
CA GLN A 268 -13.67 9.53 -3.16
C GLN A 268 -13.51 9.43 -1.63
N LEU A 269 -14.60 9.42 -0.87
CA LEU A 269 -14.58 9.43 0.59
C LEU A 269 -14.68 8.03 1.18
N SER A 270 -13.80 7.73 2.15
CA SER A 270 -13.78 6.49 2.91
C SER A 270 -13.58 6.79 4.40
N SER A 271 -14.11 5.94 5.28
CA SER A 271 -13.71 5.92 6.69
C SER A 271 -12.51 5.00 6.86
N VAL A 272 -11.63 5.33 7.80
CA VAL A 272 -10.51 4.46 8.19
C VAL A 272 -10.51 4.27 9.69
N VAL A 273 -10.25 3.03 10.12
CA VAL A 273 -9.89 2.71 11.49
C VAL A 273 -8.50 2.11 11.44
N GLN A 274 -7.56 2.64 12.22
CA GLN A 274 -6.18 2.15 12.24
C GLN A 274 -5.64 2.03 13.65
N LEU A 275 -4.71 1.09 13.80
CA LEU A 275 -3.87 0.85 14.95
C LEU A 275 -2.43 1.12 14.54
N GLU A 276 -1.81 2.10 15.18
CA GLU A 276 -0.38 2.35 15.12
C GLU A 276 0.26 1.71 16.35
N TYR A 277 1.32 0.94 16.12
CA TYR A 277 2.13 0.32 17.17
C TYR A 277 3.58 0.63 16.85
N ASN A 278 4.21 1.41 17.72
CA ASN A 278 5.59 1.84 17.60
C ASN A 278 6.38 1.24 18.77
N TYR A 279 7.53 0.66 18.47
CA TYR A 279 8.45 0.11 19.46
C TYR A 279 9.84 0.68 19.22
N ASP A 280 10.44 1.24 20.26
CA ASP A 280 11.80 1.76 20.27
C ASP A 280 12.55 1.15 21.45
N ASN A 281 13.63 0.41 21.18
CA ASN A 281 14.37 -0.25 22.24
C ASN A 281 15.30 0.69 23.02
N LEU A 282 15.64 1.86 22.45
CA LEU A 282 16.57 2.87 22.98
C LEU A 282 16.03 4.30 22.72
N PRO A 283 14.90 4.67 23.35
CA PRO A 283 14.33 6.01 23.22
C PRO A 283 15.27 7.09 23.79
N ALA A 284 15.03 8.34 23.40
CA ALA A 284 15.86 9.51 23.76
C ALA A 284 16.18 9.60 25.26
N GLU A 285 15.18 9.33 26.11
CA GLU A 285 15.37 9.20 27.55
C GLU A 285 14.85 7.86 28.09
N GLN A 286 15.43 7.40 29.21
CA GLN A 286 14.95 6.20 29.91
C GLN A 286 13.53 6.34 30.49
N ALA A 287 13.05 7.59 30.67
CA ALA A 287 11.70 7.87 31.16
C ALA A 287 10.62 7.69 30.08
N ILE A 288 11.00 7.67 28.80
CA ILE A 288 10.08 7.48 27.68
C ILE A 288 9.72 6.00 27.55
N GLU A 289 8.43 5.71 27.38
CA GLU A 289 7.97 4.35 27.15
C GLU A 289 8.49 3.81 25.81
N LYS A 290 9.01 2.58 25.85
CA LYS A 290 9.52 1.87 24.66
C LYS A 290 8.42 1.48 23.67
N VAL A 291 7.16 1.53 24.07
CA VAL A 291 6.02 1.09 23.28
C VAL A 291 5.02 2.23 23.26
N ASP A 292 4.63 2.67 22.07
CA ASP A 292 3.49 3.56 21.85
C ASP A 292 2.42 2.84 21.03
N ARG A 293 1.16 3.01 21.44
CA ARG A 293 -0.02 2.36 20.83
C ARG A 293 -1.12 3.39 20.66
N LYS A 294 -1.47 3.66 19.40
CA LYS A 294 -2.51 4.62 19.06
C LYS A 294 -3.60 3.95 18.23
N TRP A 295 -4.85 4.13 18.65
CA TRP A 295 -6.01 3.88 17.81
C TRP A 295 -6.50 5.19 17.23
N SER A 296 -6.82 5.21 15.95
CA SER A 296 -7.46 6.37 15.34
C SER A 296 -8.59 5.96 14.41
N VAL A 297 -9.60 6.81 14.37
CA VAL A 297 -10.73 6.75 13.44
C VAL A 297 -10.71 8.05 12.66
N GLY A 298 -10.77 7.95 11.34
CA GLY A 298 -10.65 9.10 10.47
C GLY A 298 -11.47 9.00 9.20
N VAL A 299 -11.40 10.07 8.41
CA VAL A 299 -11.98 10.15 7.07
C VAL A 299 -10.86 10.38 6.07
N ASN A 300 -10.91 9.62 5.00
CA ASN A 300 -9.99 9.60 3.89
C ASN A 300 -10.67 10.18 2.65
N TYR A 301 -10.00 11.10 1.96
CA TYR A 301 -10.37 11.58 0.64
C TYR A 301 -9.31 11.15 -0.38
N ALA A 302 -9.70 10.34 -1.35
CA ALA A 302 -8.84 9.86 -2.43
C ALA A 302 -9.07 10.65 -3.72
N PHE A 303 -8.02 11.01 -4.46
CA PHE A 303 -8.15 11.76 -5.72
C PHE A 303 -7.12 11.34 -6.76
#